data_AF-A0A0D6EFR9-F1
#
_entry.id   AF-A0A0D6EFR9-F1
#
_cell.length_a   1.000
_cell.length_b   1.000
_cell.length_c   1.000
_cell.angle_alpha   90.00
_cell.angle_beta   90.00
_cell.angle_gamma   90.00
#
_symmetry.space_group_name_H-M   'P 1'
#
loop_
_entity.id
_entity.type
_entity.pdbx_description
1 polymer ?
#
loop_
_entity_poly.entity_id
_entity_poly.type
_entity_poly.pdbx_seq_one_letter_code
_entity_poly.pdbx_strand_id
1 'polypeptide(L)'
;MVTAAAKNTSHLCVIRFFQGFAEASTFVGAHVIMGAWYKEEELCKRAAIFSASAQIATLFSGVLQAAIYRNLDGLHGLAGWGWLFIICGLITVPIGIYGYLFFPDTPEQNRSMVFTQAERELAVARLPPRPETKLDRTVFKRVLGRWRWWVMSLIWIVGGELESVGSNSLHSLWMKNQVATGHEKWTVSDFNYYPQGAAAIAIVALLATAIWTDYNKKRYQVNLLIVVCMLISSIILLVYDGVSTSGLFFAFYIAGVSYSGQASNFSWANDLTRGDEQERSIVLASMNMWSNVFNSWWSIVFFPADDAPRWKRGMISIIVLCPIMVCLTLCARYLQLRDQHLVEPASDVFEDEDDKGTPRSQAGGVERANSGKGSVEEGEGAVKEAV
;
A
#
# COMPACT_ATOMS: atom_id res chain seq x y z
N MET A 1 1.10 7.91 -24.45
CA MET A 1 1.36 8.45 -25.80
C MET A 1 1.16 7.41 -26.91
N VAL A 2 1.90 6.29 -26.90
CA VAL A 2 1.85 5.30 -28.02
C VAL A 2 0.46 4.69 -28.22
N THR A 3 -0.33 4.55 -27.16
CA THR A 3 -1.75 4.11 -27.23
C THR A 3 -2.63 5.00 -28.12
N ALA A 4 -2.34 6.30 -28.21
CA ALA A 4 -3.10 7.22 -29.08
C ALA A 4 -2.87 6.97 -30.57
N ALA A 5 -1.75 6.33 -30.94
CA ALA A 5 -1.41 5.99 -32.31
C ALA A 5 -1.88 4.57 -32.71
N ALA A 6 -2.47 3.81 -31.78
CA ALA A 6 -2.92 2.45 -32.03
C ALA A 6 -4.18 2.44 -32.91
N LYS A 7 -4.08 1.81 -34.09
CA LYS A 7 -5.20 1.63 -35.04
C LYS A 7 -5.79 0.23 -35.03
N ASN A 8 -5.01 -0.76 -34.59
CA ASN A 8 -5.38 -2.18 -34.58
C ASN A 8 -5.41 -2.72 -33.15
N THR A 9 -6.31 -3.66 -32.87
CA THR A 9 -6.41 -4.33 -31.56
C THR A 9 -5.11 -5.02 -31.16
N SER A 10 -4.40 -5.64 -32.11
CA SER A 10 -3.09 -6.27 -31.84
C SER A 10 -2.04 -5.27 -31.34
N HIS A 11 -2.03 -4.04 -31.87
CA HIS A 11 -1.10 -3.00 -31.39
C HIS A 11 -1.43 -2.63 -29.94
N LEU A 12 -2.73 -2.54 -29.61
CA LEU A 12 -3.17 -2.24 -28.25
C LEU A 12 -2.74 -3.33 -27.26
N CYS A 13 -2.87 -4.62 -27.64
CA CYS A 13 -2.42 -5.74 -26.81
C CYS A 13 -0.92 -5.68 -26.50
N VAL A 14 -0.09 -5.44 -27.52
CA VAL A 14 1.38 -5.35 -27.35
C VAL A 14 1.76 -4.16 -26.45
N ILE A 15 1.15 -2.99 -26.68
CA ILE A 15 1.41 -1.80 -25.84
C ILE A 15 1.03 -2.08 -24.38
N ARG A 16 -0.11 -2.73 -24.14
CA ARG A 16 -0.57 -3.07 -22.79
C ARG A 16 0.32 -4.10 -22.09
N PHE A 17 0.88 -5.05 -22.84
CA PHE A 17 1.85 -6.00 -22.30
C PHE A 17 3.10 -5.30 -21.76
N PHE A 18 3.73 -4.43 -22.58
CA PHE A 18 4.92 -3.70 -22.14
C PHE A 18 4.62 -2.70 -21.01
N GLN A 19 3.45 -2.06 -21.03
CA GLN A 19 3.02 -1.18 -19.95
C GLN A 19 2.89 -1.97 -18.63
N GLY A 20 2.17 -3.09 -18.64
CA GLY A 20 2.01 -3.92 -17.45
C GLY A 20 3.35 -4.47 -16.94
N PHE A 21 4.24 -4.89 -17.84
CA PHE A 21 5.58 -5.34 -17.48
C PHE A 21 6.41 -4.25 -16.78
N ALA A 22 6.36 -3.02 -17.29
CA ALA A 22 7.10 -1.89 -16.71
C ALA A 22 6.50 -1.41 -15.37
N GLU A 23 5.17 -1.49 -15.20
CA GLU A 23 4.47 -0.99 -14.00
C GLU A 23 4.39 -2.00 -12.86
N ALA A 24 4.58 -3.30 -13.14
CA ALA A 24 4.35 -4.39 -12.17
C ALA A 24 5.14 -4.25 -10.87
N SER A 25 6.38 -3.74 -10.92
CA SER A 25 7.24 -3.60 -9.75
C SER A 25 6.99 -2.33 -8.94
N THR A 26 6.29 -1.33 -9.50
CA THR A 26 6.21 0.02 -8.89
C THR A 26 5.53 0.00 -7.54
N PHE A 27 4.37 -0.66 -7.44
CA PHE A 27 3.59 -0.69 -6.20
C PHE A 27 4.29 -1.46 -5.09
N VAL A 28 4.81 -2.65 -5.41
CA VAL A 28 5.50 -3.52 -4.45
C VAL A 28 6.85 -2.92 -4.05
N GLY A 29 7.61 -2.42 -5.03
CA GLY A 29 8.92 -1.79 -4.80
C GLY A 29 8.82 -0.58 -3.88
N ALA A 30 7.81 0.27 -4.08
CA ALA A 30 7.55 1.40 -3.17
C ALA A 30 7.28 0.92 -1.74
N HIS A 31 6.48 -0.14 -1.55
CA HIS A 31 6.19 -0.68 -0.21
C HIS A 31 7.40 -1.34 0.46
N VAL A 32 8.24 -2.05 -0.30
CA VAL A 32 9.49 -2.63 0.21
C VAL A 32 10.44 -1.52 0.70
N ILE A 33 10.61 -0.47 -0.10
CA ILE A 33 11.46 0.67 0.25
C ILE A 33 10.89 1.43 1.46
N MET A 34 9.57 1.67 1.51
CA MET A 34 8.93 2.26 2.70
C MET A 34 9.18 1.41 3.96
N GLY A 35 9.04 0.09 3.86
CA GLY A 35 9.37 -0.82 4.94
C GLY A 35 10.86 -0.81 5.32
N ALA A 36 11.75 -0.48 4.38
CA ALA A 36 13.18 -0.39 4.63
C ALA A 36 13.55 0.89 5.41
N TRP A 37 12.88 2.02 5.14
CA TRP A 37 13.22 3.34 5.71
C TRP A 37 12.47 3.69 7.00
N TYR A 38 11.28 3.12 7.24
CA TYR A 38 10.40 3.55 8.32
C TYR A 38 10.23 2.53 9.45
N LYS A 39 9.95 3.04 10.65
CA LYS A 39 9.59 2.24 11.82
C LYS A 39 8.14 1.75 11.71
N GLU A 40 7.83 0.67 12.43
CA GLU A 40 6.50 0.03 12.45
C GLU A 40 5.36 1.01 12.82
N GLU A 41 5.62 1.88 13.79
CA GLU A 41 4.63 2.86 14.28
C GLU A 41 4.36 4.00 13.29
N GLU A 42 5.22 4.17 12.28
CA GLU A 42 5.10 5.23 11.28
C GLU A 42 4.73 4.70 9.89
N LEU A 43 4.97 3.40 9.65
CA LEU A 43 4.83 2.79 8.33
C LEU A 43 3.39 2.89 7.81
N CYS A 44 2.39 2.64 8.66
CA CYS A 44 0.99 2.64 8.23
C CYS A 44 0.50 4.02 7.76
N LYS A 45 0.76 5.09 8.53
CA LYS A 45 0.45 6.46 8.09
C LYS A 45 1.12 6.81 6.77
N ARG A 46 2.39 6.46 6.59
CA ARG A 46 3.15 6.79 5.38
C ARG A 46 2.66 5.98 4.18
N ALA A 47 2.38 4.69 4.36
CA ALA A 47 1.76 3.84 3.34
C ALA A 47 0.34 4.31 2.97
N ALA A 48 -0.41 4.86 3.94
CA ALA A 48 -1.72 5.45 3.71
C ALA A 48 -1.64 6.75 2.91
N ILE A 49 -0.64 7.61 3.17
CA ILE A 49 -0.39 8.80 2.34
C ILE A 49 -0.04 8.39 0.89
N PHE A 50 0.82 7.37 0.74
CA PHE A 50 1.14 6.82 -0.59
C PHE A 50 -0.12 6.30 -1.31
N SER A 51 -0.93 5.49 -0.63
CA SER A 51 -2.16 4.93 -1.20
C SER A 51 -3.22 6.02 -1.48
N ALA A 52 -3.31 7.03 -0.62
CA ALA A 52 -4.20 8.18 -0.82
C ALA A 52 -3.79 9.00 -2.04
N SER A 53 -2.49 9.12 -2.33
CA SER A 53 -2.01 9.81 -3.54
C SER A 53 -2.52 9.15 -4.82
N ALA A 54 -2.63 7.81 -4.85
CA ALA A 54 -3.22 7.10 -5.98
C ALA A 54 -4.71 7.42 -6.16
N GLN A 55 -5.47 7.50 -5.06
CA GLN A 55 -6.88 7.89 -5.09
C GLN A 55 -7.08 9.36 -5.48
N ILE A 56 -6.17 10.25 -5.05
CA ILE A 56 -6.14 11.65 -5.48
C ILE A 56 -5.88 11.73 -6.99
N ALA A 57 -4.95 10.93 -7.52
CA ALA A 57 -4.71 10.86 -8.96
C ALA A 57 -5.97 10.41 -9.72
N THR A 58 -6.73 9.44 -9.20
CA THR A 58 -8.02 9.02 -9.77
C THR A 58 -9.03 10.17 -9.82
N LEU A 59 -9.14 10.96 -8.73
CA LEU A 59 -9.99 12.17 -8.68
C LEU A 59 -9.61 13.16 -9.78
N PHE A 60 -8.32 13.51 -9.88
CA PHE A 60 -7.83 14.43 -10.89
C PHE A 60 -8.01 13.89 -12.31
N SER A 61 -7.84 12.59 -12.52
CA SER A 61 -7.99 11.95 -13.82
C SER A 61 -9.41 12.11 -14.38
N GLY A 62 -10.45 11.96 -13.56
CA GLY A 62 -11.83 12.15 -14.00
C GLY A 62 -12.13 13.58 -14.45
N VAL A 63 -11.66 14.56 -13.67
CA VAL A 63 -11.81 15.99 -14.00
C VAL A 63 -11.05 16.35 -15.27
N LEU A 64 -9.81 15.87 -15.39
CA LEU A 64 -8.97 16.07 -16.58
C LEU A 64 -9.63 15.47 -17.82
N GLN A 65 -10.17 14.25 -17.71
CA GLN A 65 -10.87 13.59 -18.81
C GLN A 65 -12.12 14.37 -19.26
N ALA A 66 -12.92 14.87 -18.32
CA ALA A 66 -14.08 15.71 -18.63
C ALA A 66 -13.68 17.03 -19.31
N ALA A 67 -12.63 17.69 -18.82
CA ALA A 67 -12.13 18.95 -19.38
C ALA A 67 -11.55 18.78 -20.80
N ILE A 68 -10.78 17.71 -21.04
CA ILE A 68 -10.24 17.38 -22.37
C ILE A 68 -11.37 17.07 -23.33
N TYR A 69 -12.36 16.26 -22.92
CA TYR A 69 -13.49 15.93 -23.77
C TYR A 69 -14.31 17.17 -24.16
N ARG A 70 -14.50 18.13 -23.24
CA ARG A 70 -15.25 19.36 -23.54
C ARG A 70 -14.52 20.32 -24.48
N ASN A 71 -13.20 20.41 -24.39
CA ASN A 71 -12.43 21.48 -25.05
C ASN A 71 -11.59 21.02 -26.24
N LEU A 72 -11.24 19.73 -26.33
CA LEU A 72 -10.28 19.19 -27.30
C LEU A 72 -10.87 18.08 -28.18
N ASP A 73 -12.14 17.72 -28.02
CA ASP A 73 -12.76 16.72 -28.88
C ASP A 73 -12.91 17.23 -30.32
N GLY A 74 -12.41 16.45 -31.28
CA GLY A 74 -12.35 16.81 -32.69
C GLY A 74 -11.22 17.77 -33.06
N LEU A 75 -10.45 18.27 -32.10
CA LEU A 75 -9.31 19.15 -32.36
C LEU A 75 -8.20 18.36 -33.10
N HIS A 76 -7.73 18.89 -34.23
CA HIS A 76 -6.78 18.23 -35.14
C HIS A 76 -7.22 16.82 -35.62
N GLY A 77 -8.53 16.55 -35.66
CA GLY A 77 -9.07 15.27 -36.12
C GLY A 77 -8.82 14.09 -35.15
N LEU A 78 -8.37 14.37 -33.93
CA LEU A 78 -8.22 13.37 -32.87
C LEU A 78 -9.44 13.40 -31.97
N ALA A 79 -9.96 12.23 -31.63
CA ALA A 79 -10.99 12.09 -30.62
C ALA A 79 -10.43 12.45 -29.23
N GLY A 80 -11.28 12.97 -28.33
CA GLY A 80 -10.86 13.45 -27.00
C GLY A 80 -10.08 12.42 -26.16
N TRP A 81 -10.33 11.11 -26.34
CA TRP A 81 -9.57 10.05 -25.66
C TRP A 81 -8.11 9.95 -26.14
N GLY A 82 -7.81 10.29 -27.40
CA GLY A 82 -6.46 10.31 -27.94
C GLY A 82 -5.62 11.42 -27.32
N TRP A 83 -6.21 12.61 -27.16
CA TRP A 83 -5.60 13.75 -26.47
C TRP A 83 -5.27 13.44 -25.01
N LEU A 84 -6.13 12.68 -24.31
CA LEU A 84 -5.88 12.24 -22.94
C LEU A 84 -4.55 11.46 -22.82
N PHE A 85 -4.30 10.49 -23.70
CA PHE A 85 -3.05 9.70 -23.65
C PHE A 85 -1.79 10.48 -24.02
N ILE A 86 -1.93 11.57 -24.78
CA ILE A 86 -0.81 12.46 -25.14
C ILE A 86 -0.48 13.36 -23.96
N ILE A 87 -1.49 14.06 -23.41
CA ILE A 87 -1.30 15.00 -22.30
C ILE A 87 -0.80 14.28 -21.05
N CYS A 88 -1.44 13.18 -20.65
CA CYS A 88 -0.99 12.39 -19.50
C CYS A 88 0.44 11.87 -19.71
N GLY A 89 0.75 11.39 -20.92
CA GLY A 89 2.09 10.98 -21.27
C GLY A 89 3.12 12.09 -21.09
N LEU A 90 2.82 13.29 -21.59
CA LEU A 90 3.73 14.43 -21.53
C LEU A 90 4.03 14.86 -20.09
N ILE A 91 3.03 14.80 -19.20
CA ILE A 91 3.19 15.09 -17.77
C ILE A 91 4.00 13.99 -17.07
N THR A 92 3.83 12.72 -17.45
CA THR A 92 4.54 11.60 -16.80
C THR A 92 6.03 11.53 -17.10
N VAL A 93 6.50 12.00 -18.27
CA VAL A 93 7.93 11.95 -18.64
C VAL A 93 8.83 12.72 -17.65
N PRO A 94 8.60 14.01 -17.35
CA PRO A 94 9.43 14.73 -16.38
C PRO A 94 9.29 14.16 -14.96
N ILE A 95 8.13 13.63 -14.59
CA ILE A 95 7.93 12.96 -13.29
C ILE A 95 8.76 11.67 -13.20
N GLY A 96 8.85 10.90 -14.29
CA GLY A 96 9.68 9.71 -14.36
C GLY A 96 11.18 10.03 -14.26
N ILE A 97 11.63 11.10 -14.94
CA ILE A 97 13.02 11.59 -14.83
C ILE A 97 13.30 12.04 -13.39
N TYR A 98 12.37 12.76 -12.78
CA TYR A 98 12.46 13.16 -11.37
C TYR A 98 12.56 11.93 -10.45
N GLY A 99 11.70 10.93 -10.63
CA GLY A 99 11.77 9.67 -9.88
C GLY A 99 13.13 9.00 -10.02
N TYR A 100 13.67 8.89 -11.23
CA TYR A 100 14.98 8.26 -11.44
C TYR A 100 16.15 8.97 -10.72
N LEU A 101 16.12 10.30 -10.64
CA LEU A 101 17.21 11.09 -10.03
C LEU A 101 17.09 11.19 -8.50
N PHE A 102 15.86 11.28 -7.98
CA PHE A 102 15.61 11.64 -6.58
C PHE A 102 15.10 10.48 -5.71
N PHE A 103 14.64 9.37 -6.29
CA PHE A 103 14.06 8.28 -5.51
C PHE A 103 15.16 7.49 -4.76
N PRO A 104 15.07 7.36 -3.42
CA PRO A 104 16.08 6.69 -2.62
C PRO A 104 16.02 5.17 -2.78
N ASP A 105 17.19 4.55 -2.81
CA ASP A 105 17.32 3.10 -2.62
C ASP A 105 17.22 2.76 -1.12
N THR A 106 17.47 1.52 -0.73
CA THR A 106 17.62 1.11 0.68
C THR A 106 18.64 2.00 1.42
N PRO A 107 18.44 2.26 2.73
CA PRO A 107 19.30 3.16 3.49
C PRO A 107 20.77 2.70 3.53
N GLU A 108 21.03 1.41 3.34
CA GLU A 108 22.36 0.80 3.30
C GLU A 108 23.11 1.00 1.98
N GLN A 109 22.39 1.03 0.84
CA GLN A 109 22.98 1.09 -0.51
C GLN A 109 22.69 2.40 -1.25
N ASN A 110 22.12 3.39 -0.56
CA ASN A 110 21.48 4.55 -1.16
C ASN A 110 22.35 5.28 -2.21
N ARG A 111 21.91 5.25 -3.47
CA ARG A 111 22.54 5.96 -4.59
C ARG A 111 21.96 7.37 -4.84
N SER A 112 20.89 7.77 -4.13
CA SER A 112 20.22 9.04 -4.39
C SER A 112 21.04 10.25 -3.96
N MET A 113 20.92 11.34 -4.72
CA MET A 113 21.58 12.63 -4.44
C MET A 113 20.92 13.43 -3.29
N VAL A 114 19.83 12.91 -2.72
CA VAL A 114 18.96 13.65 -1.79
C VAL A 114 19.47 13.63 -0.35
N PHE A 115 20.08 12.53 0.07
CA PHE A 115 20.46 12.33 1.47
C PHE A 115 21.96 12.43 1.67
N THR A 116 22.37 13.25 2.62
CA THR A 116 23.77 13.35 3.07
C THR A 116 24.18 12.08 3.83
N GLN A 117 25.49 11.82 3.93
CA GLN A 117 26.01 10.62 4.61
C GLN A 117 25.57 10.56 6.09
N ALA A 118 25.58 11.70 6.79
CA ALA A 118 25.15 11.79 8.19
C ALA A 118 23.66 11.45 8.39
N GLU A 119 22.79 11.84 7.46
CA GLU A 119 21.36 11.50 7.52
C GLU A 119 21.11 10.01 7.28
N ARG A 120 21.94 9.38 6.43
CA ARG A 120 21.87 7.93 6.15
C ARG A 120 22.26 7.12 7.38
N GLU A 121 23.37 7.49 8.03
CA GLU A 121 23.82 6.84 9.26
C GLU A 121 22.79 6.98 10.39
N LEU A 122 22.16 8.16 10.51
CA LEU A 122 21.05 8.36 11.44
C LEU A 122 19.84 7.48 11.10
N ALA A 123 19.52 7.30 9.81
CA ALA A 123 18.41 6.44 9.38
C ALA A 123 18.68 4.97 9.71
N VAL A 124 19.89 4.47 9.45
CA VAL A 124 20.31 3.10 9.78
C VAL A 124 20.31 2.90 11.30
N ALA A 125 20.87 3.83 12.07
CA ALA A 125 20.92 3.74 13.54
C ALA A 125 19.55 3.74 14.22
N ARG A 126 18.53 4.30 13.57
CA ARG A 126 17.14 4.31 14.08
C ARG A 126 16.41 2.99 13.84
N LEU A 127 16.89 2.16 12.93
CA LEU A 127 16.26 0.90 12.56
C LEU A 127 16.86 -0.24 13.39
N PRO A 128 16.06 -1.25 13.76
CA PRO A 128 16.56 -2.42 14.48
C PRO A 128 17.59 -3.17 13.61
N PRO A 129 18.64 -3.77 14.20
CA PRO A 129 19.65 -4.51 13.45
C PRO A 129 18.99 -5.62 12.63
N ARG A 130 19.27 -5.64 11.32
CA ARG A 130 18.72 -6.61 10.38
C ARG A 130 19.79 -7.65 10.05
N PRO A 131 19.50 -8.96 10.18
CA PRO A 131 20.42 -9.98 9.70
C PRO A 131 20.48 -9.92 8.17
N GLU A 132 21.68 -9.78 7.61
CA GLU A 132 21.90 -9.88 6.16
C GLU A 132 21.51 -11.29 5.69
N THR A 133 20.41 -11.38 4.93
CA THR A 133 19.91 -12.64 4.40
C THR A 133 20.28 -12.75 2.92
N LYS A 134 21.13 -13.72 2.60
CA LYS A 134 21.53 -14.01 1.21
C LYS A 134 20.41 -14.72 0.46
N LEU A 135 20.25 -14.39 -0.82
CA LEU A 135 19.29 -15.05 -1.71
C LEU A 135 19.79 -16.47 -2.03
N ASP A 136 19.38 -17.44 -1.21
CA ASP A 136 19.70 -18.86 -1.42
C ASP A 136 18.47 -19.62 -1.96
N ARG A 137 18.68 -20.74 -2.65
CA ARG A 137 17.59 -21.60 -3.17
C ARG A 137 16.68 -22.12 -2.05
N THR A 138 17.18 -22.15 -0.82
CA THR A 138 16.43 -22.47 0.40
C THR A 138 15.33 -21.44 0.74
N VAL A 139 15.42 -20.21 0.22
CA VAL A 139 14.44 -19.14 0.44
C VAL A 139 13.05 -19.57 -0.02
N PHE A 140 12.92 -20.23 -1.17
CA PHE A 140 11.62 -20.69 -1.66
C PHE A 140 10.96 -21.68 -0.69
N LYS A 141 11.72 -22.66 -0.17
CA LYS A 141 11.20 -23.64 0.79
C LYS A 141 10.85 -22.98 2.13
N ARG A 142 11.65 -22.01 2.56
CA ARG A 142 11.47 -21.27 3.81
C ARG A 142 10.25 -20.35 3.76
N VAL A 143 10.07 -19.60 2.67
CA VAL A 143 8.98 -18.63 2.52
C VAL A 143 7.65 -19.34 2.23
N LEU A 144 7.63 -20.29 1.29
CA LEU A 144 6.42 -21.04 0.94
C LEU A 144 5.97 -21.99 2.07
N GLY A 145 6.89 -22.41 2.94
CA GLY A 145 6.56 -23.22 4.12
C GLY A 145 5.98 -22.42 5.29
N ARG A 146 6.07 -21.08 5.27
CA ARG A 146 5.57 -20.22 6.35
C ARG A 146 4.12 -19.85 6.12
N TRP A 147 3.33 -19.90 7.20
CA TRP A 147 1.92 -19.51 7.17
C TRP A 147 1.72 -18.05 6.74
N ARG A 148 2.70 -17.18 7.04
CA ARG A 148 2.68 -15.73 6.76
C ARG A 148 2.45 -15.47 5.27
N TRP A 149 3.11 -16.21 4.39
CA TRP A 149 2.98 -16.07 2.95
C TRP A 149 1.57 -16.42 2.45
N TRP A 150 1.04 -17.57 2.86
CA TRP A 150 -0.28 -18.04 2.45
C TRP A 150 -1.40 -17.17 2.98
N VAL A 151 -1.42 -16.89 4.29
CA VAL A 151 -2.53 -16.17 4.92
C VAL A 151 -2.55 -14.71 4.49
N MET A 152 -1.40 -14.03 4.39
CA MET A 152 -1.36 -12.63 3.92
C MET A 152 -1.74 -12.53 2.44
N SER A 153 -1.31 -13.47 1.60
CA SER A 153 -1.72 -13.51 0.19
C SER A 153 -3.23 -13.74 0.06
N LEU A 154 -3.82 -14.64 0.86
CA LEU A 154 -5.27 -14.87 0.86
C LEU A 154 -6.07 -13.66 1.36
N ILE A 155 -5.62 -13.00 2.43
CA ILE A 155 -6.22 -11.73 2.90
C ILE A 155 -6.19 -10.69 1.79
N TRP A 156 -5.09 -10.61 1.04
CA TRP A 156 -4.95 -9.65 -0.05
C TRP A 156 -5.83 -9.99 -1.25
N ILE A 157 -5.94 -11.27 -1.65
CA ILE A 157 -6.86 -11.71 -2.70
C ILE A 157 -8.29 -11.32 -2.32
N VAL A 158 -8.76 -11.72 -1.14
CA VAL A 158 -10.12 -11.43 -0.69
C VAL A 158 -10.35 -9.93 -0.55
N GLY A 159 -9.38 -9.18 0.00
CA GLY A 159 -9.44 -7.72 0.08
C GLY A 159 -9.55 -7.05 -1.29
N GLY A 160 -8.76 -7.48 -2.27
CA GLY A 160 -8.82 -6.97 -3.65
C GLY A 160 -10.17 -7.25 -4.32
N GLU A 161 -10.76 -8.42 -4.08
CA GLU A 161 -12.08 -8.72 -4.62
C GLU A 161 -13.21 -7.96 -3.90
N LEU A 162 -13.06 -7.64 -2.61
CA LEU A 162 -13.97 -6.72 -1.90
C LEU A 162 -13.91 -5.28 -2.47
N GLU A 163 -12.76 -4.87 -3.03
CA GLU A 163 -12.60 -3.58 -3.73
C GLU A 163 -13.25 -3.55 -5.13
N SER A 164 -13.83 -4.66 -5.61
CA SER A 164 -14.39 -4.82 -6.96
C SER A 164 -15.42 -3.76 -7.36
N VAL A 165 -16.19 -3.22 -6.41
CA VAL A 165 -17.23 -2.21 -6.70
C VAL A 165 -16.60 -0.91 -7.18
N GLY A 166 -15.47 -0.52 -6.57
CA GLY A 166 -14.70 0.66 -6.94
C GLY A 166 -13.82 0.39 -8.15
N SER A 167 -13.08 -0.73 -8.15
CA SER A 167 -12.06 -1.00 -9.18
C SER A 167 -12.66 -1.26 -10.57
N ASN A 168 -13.82 -1.91 -10.64
CA ASN A 168 -14.51 -2.18 -11.91
C ASN A 168 -15.38 -1.01 -12.40
N SER A 169 -15.29 0.17 -11.77
CA SER A 169 -16.04 1.37 -12.16
C SER A 169 -17.57 1.13 -12.26
N LEU A 170 -18.13 0.29 -11.39
CA LEU A 170 -19.55 -0.13 -11.44
C LEU A 170 -20.51 1.05 -11.37
N HIS A 171 -20.16 2.10 -10.62
CA HIS A 171 -20.94 3.34 -10.55
C HIS A 171 -21.12 3.97 -11.95
N SER A 172 -20.03 4.13 -12.71
CA SER A 172 -20.09 4.72 -14.06
C SER A 172 -20.90 3.84 -15.01
N LEU A 173 -20.76 2.52 -14.90
CA LEU A 173 -21.51 1.57 -15.73
C LEU A 173 -23.00 1.57 -15.39
N TRP A 174 -23.35 1.65 -14.11
CA TRP A 174 -24.71 1.78 -13.62
C TRP A 174 -25.35 3.05 -14.17
N MET A 175 -24.63 4.17 -14.11
CA MET A 175 -25.14 5.43 -14.61
C MET A 175 -25.43 5.38 -16.11
N LYS A 176 -24.53 4.80 -16.90
CA LYS A 176 -24.72 4.61 -18.34
C LYS A 176 -25.94 3.74 -18.65
N ASN A 177 -26.21 2.70 -17.84
CA ASN A 177 -27.38 1.85 -17.99
C ASN A 177 -28.70 2.61 -17.73
N GLN A 178 -28.75 3.54 -16.77
CA GLN A 178 -29.97 4.35 -16.56
C GLN A 178 -30.28 5.28 -17.73
N VAL A 179 -29.23 5.86 -18.34
CA VAL A 179 -29.42 6.70 -19.52
C VAL A 179 -29.88 5.87 -20.71
N ALA A 180 -29.32 4.66 -20.88
CA ALA A 180 -29.73 3.74 -21.93
C ALA A 180 -31.19 3.26 -21.77
N THR A 181 -31.65 3.09 -20.52
CA THR A 181 -33.03 2.69 -20.21
C THR A 181 -34.02 3.87 -20.16
N GLY A 182 -33.52 5.10 -20.30
CA GLY A 182 -34.34 6.32 -20.34
C GLY A 182 -34.87 6.79 -18.98
N HIS A 183 -34.43 6.19 -17.87
CA HIS A 183 -34.85 6.59 -16.53
C HIS A 183 -34.28 7.95 -16.11
N GLU A 184 -33.05 8.27 -16.52
CA GLU A 184 -32.38 9.54 -16.21
C GLU A 184 -31.64 10.11 -17.44
N LYS A 185 -31.46 11.43 -17.47
CA LYS A 185 -30.73 12.13 -18.55
C LYS A 185 -29.42 12.70 -18.00
N TRP A 186 -28.38 11.86 -17.95
CA TRP A 186 -27.03 12.28 -17.57
C TRP A 186 -26.15 12.51 -18.79
N THR A 187 -25.22 13.46 -18.68
CA THR A 187 -24.26 13.81 -19.72
C THR A 187 -23.02 12.92 -19.62
N VAL A 188 -22.24 12.81 -20.71
CA VAL A 188 -20.95 12.09 -20.72
C VAL A 188 -19.99 12.61 -19.63
N SER A 189 -20.06 13.89 -19.31
CA SER A 189 -19.26 14.50 -18.23
C SER A 189 -19.67 14.02 -16.84
N ASP A 190 -20.96 13.74 -16.61
CA ASP A 190 -21.50 13.34 -15.32
C ASP A 190 -20.98 11.96 -14.91
N PHE A 191 -20.84 11.05 -15.88
CA PHE A 191 -20.26 9.72 -15.67
C PHE A 191 -18.81 9.74 -15.18
N ASN A 192 -18.10 10.86 -15.35
CA ASN A 192 -16.72 11.03 -14.91
C ASN A 192 -16.61 11.78 -13.58
N TYR A 193 -17.61 12.60 -13.21
CA TYR A 193 -17.61 13.38 -11.96
C TYR A 193 -18.22 12.61 -10.80
N TYR A 194 -19.39 11.97 -10.98
CA TYR A 194 -20.11 11.35 -9.88
C TYR A 194 -19.39 10.16 -9.23
N PRO A 195 -18.78 9.22 -9.99
CA PRO A 195 -18.00 8.14 -9.39
C PRO A 195 -16.81 8.61 -8.54
N GLN A 196 -16.34 9.85 -8.74
CA GLN A 196 -15.23 10.42 -7.97
C GLN A 196 -15.58 10.62 -6.49
N GLY A 197 -16.87 10.70 -6.13
CA GLY A 197 -17.28 10.71 -4.74
C GLY A 197 -16.78 9.48 -3.95
N ALA A 198 -16.71 8.31 -4.59
CA ALA A 198 -16.18 7.10 -3.97
C ALA A 198 -14.67 7.20 -3.70
N ALA A 199 -13.90 7.78 -4.63
CA ALA A 199 -12.46 8.01 -4.44
C ALA A 199 -12.18 9.06 -3.35
N ALA A 200 -13.03 10.08 -3.22
CA ALA A 200 -12.93 11.05 -2.12
C ALA A 200 -13.15 10.39 -0.75
N ILE A 201 -14.15 9.52 -0.64
CA ILE A 201 -14.39 8.74 0.58
C ILE A 201 -13.24 7.77 0.84
N ALA A 202 -12.68 7.14 -0.21
CA ALA A 202 -11.51 6.28 -0.08
C ALA A 202 -10.31 7.00 0.55
N ILE A 203 -10.03 8.25 0.15
CA ILE A 203 -8.95 9.06 0.72
C ILE A 203 -9.19 9.32 2.21
N VAL A 204 -10.39 9.78 2.56
CA VAL A 204 -10.74 10.08 3.96
C VAL A 204 -10.68 8.82 4.81
N ALA A 205 -11.22 7.71 4.30
CA ALA A 205 -11.20 6.42 4.98
C ALA A 205 -9.77 5.89 5.14
N LEU A 206 -8.92 5.97 4.11
CA LEU A 206 -7.51 5.58 4.17
C LEU A 206 -6.76 6.33 5.29
N LEU A 207 -6.87 7.66 5.32
CA LEU A 207 -6.17 8.47 6.32
C LEU A 207 -6.74 8.27 7.73
N ALA A 208 -8.07 8.21 7.87
CA ALA A 208 -8.73 8.01 9.15
C ALA A 208 -8.40 6.64 9.75
N THR A 209 -8.47 5.57 8.94
CA THR A 209 -8.13 4.22 9.39
C THR A 209 -6.66 4.07 9.72
N ALA A 210 -5.75 4.73 8.98
CA ALA A 210 -4.33 4.72 9.29
C ALA A 210 -4.01 5.39 10.64
N ILE A 211 -4.59 6.57 10.90
CA ILE A 211 -4.46 7.26 12.20
C ILE A 211 -5.04 6.38 13.32
N TRP A 212 -6.19 5.76 13.08
CA TRP A 212 -6.84 4.89 14.06
C TRP A 212 -6.01 3.65 14.37
N THR A 213 -5.42 3.00 13.36
CA THR A 213 -4.57 1.82 13.56
C THR A 213 -3.27 2.13 14.27
N ASP A 214 -2.71 3.32 14.06
CA ASP A 214 -1.47 3.72 14.74
C ASP A 214 -1.72 3.99 16.22
N TYR A 215 -2.87 4.59 16.56
CA TYR A 215 -3.25 4.80 17.95
C TYR A 215 -3.56 3.47 18.67
N ASN A 216 -4.29 2.57 18.00
CA ASN A 216 -4.72 1.31 18.62
C ASN A 216 -3.69 0.17 18.53
N LYS A 217 -2.67 0.29 17.65
CA LYS A 217 -1.73 -0.78 17.25
C LYS A 217 -2.40 -2.08 16.76
N LYS A 218 -3.72 -2.07 16.53
CA LYS A 218 -4.55 -3.23 16.17
C LYS A 218 -4.99 -3.15 14.72
N ARG A 219 -4.07 -3.47 13.80
CA ARG A 219 -4.27 -3.32 12.34
C ARG A 219 -5.41 -4.16 11.77
N TYR A 220 -5.71 -5.30 12.39
CA TYR A 220 -6.81 -6.18 11.99
C TYR A 220 -8.21 -5.54 12.06
N GLN A 221 -8.39 -4.47 12.85
CA GLN A 221 -9.69 -3.79 13.01
C GLN A 221 -10.16 -3.13 11.70
N VAL A 222 -9.24 -2.72 10.83
CA VAL A 222 -9.57 -2.11 9.53
C VAL A 222 -10.27 -3.09 8.61
N ASN A 223 -9.83 -4.35 8.61
CA ASN A 223 -10.48 -5.39 7.80
C ASN A 223 -11.92 -5.64 8.26
N LEU A 224 -12.20 -5.55 9.55
CA LEU A 224 -13.57 -5.67 10.07
C LEU A 224 -14.45 -4.48 9.66
N LEU A 225 -13.90 -3.26 9.68
CA LEU A 225 -14.61 -2.08 9.19
C LEU A 225 -14.96 -2.20 7.70
N ILE A 226 -13.99 -2.64 6.89
CA ILE A 226 -14.20 -2.89 5.45
C ILE A 226 -15.33 -3.88 5.22
N VAL A 227 -15.33 -4.99 5.96
CA VAL A 227 -16.38 -6.02 5.84
C VAL A 227 -17.76 -5.43 6.14
N VAL A 228 -17.91 -4.63 7.19
CA VAL A 228 -19.20 -4.01 7.54
C VAL A 228 -19.65 -3.05 6.43
N CYS A 229 -18.77 -2.18 5.95
CA CYS A 229 -19.07 -1.23 4.88
C CYS A 229 -19.43 -1.92 3.56
N MET A 230 -18.70 -2.96 3.17
CA MET A 230 -18.97 -3.72 1.94
C MET A 230 -20.25 -4.54 2.04
N LEU A 231 -20.56 -5.10 3.21
CA LEU A 231 -21.81 -5.82 3.45
C LEU A 231 -23.00 -4.88 3.26
N ILE A 232 -22.94 -3.67 3.86
CA ILE A 232 -23.99 -2.64 3.72
C ILE A 232 -24.13 -2.23 2.25
N SER A 233 -23.01 -1.90 1.59
CA SER A 233 -23.02 -1.52 0.17
C SER A 233 -23.66 -2.59 -0.71
N SER A 234 -23.22 -3.85 -0.56
CA SER A 234 -23.66 -4.96 -1.41
C SER A 234 -25.13 -5.32 -1.18
N ILE A 235 -25.62 -5.24 0.06
CA ILE A 235 -27.04 -5.48 0.37
C ILE A 235 -27.91 -4.39 -0.28
N ILE A 236 -27.52 -3.11 -0.17
CA ILE A 236 -28.27 -2.01 -0.79
C ILE A 236 -28.30 -2.16 -2.31
N LEU A 237 -27.16 -2.49 -2.93
CA LEU A 237 -27.08 -2.73 -4.37
C LEU A 237 -27.85 -3.97 -4.83
N LEU A 238 -28.03 -4.97 -3.96
CA LEU A 238 -28.83 -6.17 -4.25
C LEU A 238 -30.35 -5.87 -4.20
N VAL A 239 -30.79 -5.03 -3.26
CA VAL A 239 -32.19 -4.58 -3.11
C VAL A 239 -32.44 -3.33 -3.96
N TYR A 240 -31.96 -3.37 -5.21
CA TYR A 240 -31.99 -2.25 -6.14
C TYR A 240 -33.39 -1.64 -6.35
N ASP A 241 -34.43 -2.48 -6.45
CA ASP A 241 -35.77 -2.06 -6.89
C ASP A 241 -36.54 -1.20 -5.88
N GLY A 242 -36.11 -1.16 -4.61
CA GLY A 242 -36.79 -0.44 -3.52
C GLY A 242 -36.05 0.80 -3.02
N VAL A 243 -34.90 1.13 -3.60
CA VAL A 243 -33.99 2.15 -3.08
C VAL A 243 -34.02 3.39 -3.97
N SER A 244 -34.05 4.57 -3.36
CA SER A 244 -33.95 5.84 -4.09
C SER A 244 -32.61 5.99 -4.80
N THR A 245 -32.54 6.80 -5.86
CA THR A 245 -31.28 7.15 -6.53
C THR A 245 -30.20 7.58 -5.51
N SER A 246 -30.56 8.40 -4.52
CA SER A 246 -29.63 8.82 -3.45
C SER A 246 -29.09 7.66 -2.59
N GLY A 247 -29.90 6.63 -2.33
CA GLY A 247 -29.47 5.44 -1.57
C GLY A 247 -28.50 4.57 -2.37
N LEU A 248 -28.66 4.50 -3.70
CA LEU A 248 -27.72 3.82 -4.59
C LEU A 248 -26.38 4.56 -4.67
N PHE A 249 -26.41 5.89 -4.76
CA PHE A 249 -25.22 6.73 -4.67
C PHE A 249 -24.48 6.50 -3.35
N PHE A 250 -25.20 6.47 -2.23
CA PHE A 250 -24.62 6.16 -0.92
C PHE A 250 -23.95 4.78 -0.91
N ALA A 251 -24.57 3.76 -1.51
CA ALA A 251 -24.00 2.42 -1.58
C ALA A 251 -22.70 2.36 -2.39
N PHE A 252 -22.61 3.06 -3.53
CA PHE A 252 -21.36 3.16 -4.29
C PHE A 252 -20.28 3.97 -3.55
N TYR A 253 -20.68 4.95 -2.76
CA TYR A 253 -19.78 5.84 -2.02
C TYR A 253 -19.19 5.16 -0.79
N ILE A 254 -19.99 4.43 -0.01
CA ILE A 254 -19.50 3.65 1.12
C ILE A 254 -18.60 2.48 0.67
N ALA A 255 -18.76 2.02 -0.57
CA ALA A 255 -17.83 1.07 -1.19
C ALA A 255 -16.42 1.64 -1.40
N GLY A 256 -16.22 2.96 -1.31
CA GLY A 256 -14.88 3.55 -1.31
C GLY A 256 -14.04 3.18 -0.09
N VAL A 257 -14.68 2.76 1.02
CA VAL A 257 -13.98 2.40 2.27
C VAL A 257 -13.12 1.14 2.11
N SER A 258 -13.37 0.28 1.11
CA SER A 258 -12.57 -0.95 0.90
C SER A 258 -11.09 -0.65 0.67
N TYR A 259 -10.78 0.48 0.02
CA TYR A 259 -9.40 0.88 -0.28
C TYR A 259 -8.54 1.12 0.97
N SER A 260 -9.15 1.31 2.15
CA SER A 260 -8.43 1.38 3.43
C SER A 260 -7.59 0.13 3.73
N GLY A 261 -7.93 -1.01 3.12
CA GLY A 261 -7.22 -2.27 3.30
C GLY A 261 -5.79 -2.24 2.78
N GLN A 262 -5.51 -1.37 1.80
CA GLN A 262 -4.21 -1.29 1.11
C GLN A 262 -3.08 -1.00 2.10
N ALA A 263 -3.16 0.13 2.81
CA ALA A 263 -2.13 0.56 3.75
C ALA A 263 -2.04 -0.36 4.98
N SER A 264 -3.18 -0.78 5.53
CA SER A 264 -3.21 -1.59 6.76
C SER A 264 -2.62 -2.99 6.54
N ASN A 265 -3.05 -3.70 5.47
CA ASN A 265 -2.61 -5.06 5.22
C ASN A 265 -1.14 -5.12 4.75
N PHE A 266 -0.68 -4.16 3.92
CA PHE A 266 0.74 -4.09 3.55
C PHE A 266 1.62 -3.77 4.75
N SER A 267 1.20 -2.86 5.61
CA SER A 267 1.94 -2.59 6.84
C SER A 267 1.95 -3.84 7.72
N TRP A 268 0.81 -4.51 7.91
CA TRP A 268 0.75 -5.74 8.72
C TRP A 268 1.66 -6.85 8.18
N ALA A 269 1.71 -7.05 6.86
CA ALA A 269 2.63 -7.99 6.23
C ALA A 269 4.10 -7.60 6.44
N ASN A 270 4.43 -6.30 6.38
CA ASN A 270 5.77 -5.79 6.69
C ASN A 270 6.19 -6.10 8.13
N ASP A 271 5.30 -5.87 9.11
CA ASP A 271 5.59 -6.17 10.52
C ASP A 271 5.81 -7.67 10.74
N LEU A 272 4.96 -8.52 10.15
CA LEU A 272 5.06 -9.98 10.29
C LEU A 272 6.34 -10.55 9.67
N THR A 273 6.94 -9.87 8.71
CA THR A 273 8.14 -10.34 7.98
C THR A 273 9.41 -9.60 8.39
N ARG A 274 9.39 -8.86 9.50
CA ARG A 274 10.51 -8.04 9.99
C ARG A 274 11.84 -8.76 10.12
N GLY A 275 11.82 -10.03 10.52
CA GLY A 275 13.06 -10.80 10.76
C GLY A 275 13.85 -11.14 9.49
N ASP A 276 13.26 -10.97 8.30
CA ASP A 276 13.89 -11.41 7.05
C ASP A 276 13.44 -10.54 5.86
N GLU A 277 14.37 -9.74 5.34
CA GLU A 277 14.08 -8.80 4.25
C GLU A 277 13.72 -9.48 2.93
N GLN A 278 14.31 -10.66 2.67
CA GLN A 278 14.00 -11.44 1.48
C GLN A 278 12.60 -12.04 1.58
N GLU A 279 12.23 -12.60 2.75
CA GLU A 279 10.86 -13.06 3.01
C GLU A 279 9.85 -11.93 2.83
N ARG A 280 10.13 -10.75 3.40
CA ARG A 280 9.27 -9.57 3.26
C ARG A 280 9.02 -9.21 1.81
N SER A 281 10.08 -9.05 1.02
CA SER A 281 9.97 -8.66 -0.39
C SER A 281 9.17 -9.68 -1.20
N ILE A 282 9.41 -10.98 -0.96
CA ILE A 282 8.68 -12.06 -1.63
C ILE A 282 7.21 -12.09 -1.21
N VAL A 283 6.90 -11.92 0.08
CA VAL A 283 5.52 -11.91 0.58
C VAL A 283 4.75 -10.73 -0.01
N LEU A 284 5.30 -9.51 0.05
CA LEU A 284 4.65 -8.32 -0.51
C LEU A 284 4.44 -8.43 -2.03
N ALA A 285 5.43 -8.95 -2.76
CA ALA A 285 5.33 -9.20 -4.19
C ALA A 285 4.25 -10.24 -4.51
N SER A 286 4.22 -11.33 -3.75
CA SER A 286 3.27 -12.43 -3.95
C SER A 286 1.84 -12.02 -3.63
N MET A 287 1.62 -11.21 -2.59
CA MET A 287 0.33 -10.61 -2.29
C MET A 287 -0.21 -9.90 -3.53
N ASN A 288 0.53 -8.92 -4.06
CA ASN A 288 0.09 -8.16 -5.22
C ASN A 288 -0.10 -9.04 -6.47
N MET A 289 0.84 -9.95 -6.73
CA MET A 289 0.76 -10.87 -7.88
C MET A 289 -0.53 -11.71 -7.84
N TRP A 290 -0.81 -12.37 -6.72
CA TRP A 290 -1.98 -13.23 -6.61
C TRP A 290 -3.29 -12.47 -6.74
N SER A 291 -3.42 -11.29 -6.13
CA SER A 291 -4.63 -10.48 -6.29
C SER A 291 -4.87 -10.07 -7.75
N ASN A 292 -3.83 -9.67 -8.49
CA ASN A 292 -3.99 -9.34 -9.91
C ASN A 292 -4.36 -10.58 -10.76
N VAL A 293 -3.83 -11.76 -10.43
CA VAL A 293 -4.18 -13.02 -11.10
C VAL A 293 -5.66 -13.36 -10.87
N PHE A 294 -6.16 -13.24 -9.64
CA PHE A 294 -7.57 -13.50 -9.33
C PHE A 294 -8.49 -12.47 -9.98
N ASN A 295 -8.13 -11.18 -9.92
CA ASN A 295 -8.92 -10.11 -10.48
C ASN A 295 -9.12 -10.23 -12.01
N SER A 296 -8.13 -10.80 -12.71
CA SER A 296 -8.12 -10.95 -14.18
C SER A 296 -9.32 -11.74 -14.73
N TRP A 297 -9.82 -12.74 -13.98
CA TRP A 297 -11.00 -13.52 -14.37
C TRP A 297 -12.22 -13.19 -13.51
N TRP A 298 -12.01 -12.76 -12.26
CA TRP A 298 -13.10 -12.44 -11.33
C TRP A 298 -14.02 -11.35 -11.86
N SER A 299 -13.44 -10.24 -12.34
CA SER A 299 -14.19 -9.11 -12.91
C SER A 299 -15.08 -9.53 -14.09
N ILE A 300 -14.56 -10.40 -14.96
CA ILE A 300 -15.26 -10.90 -16.16
C ILE A 300 -16.45 -11.79 -15.78
N VAL A 301 -16.29 -12.66 -14.78
CA VAL A 301 -17.30 -13.64 -14.38
C VAL A 301 -18.42 -13.02 -13.54
N PHE A 302 -18.05 -12.16 -12.60
CA PHE A 302 -18.97 -11.66 -11.57
C PHE A 302 -19.56 -10.28 -11.88
N PHE A 303 -18.87 -9.49 -12.69
CA PHE A 303 -19.31 -8.14 -13.09
C PHE A 303 -19.38 -7.97 -14.62
N PRO A 304 -20.04 -8.88 -15.36
CA PRO A 304 -20.24 -8.68 -16.80
C PRO A 304 -21.15 -7.47 -17.05
N ALA A 305 -20.92 -6.78 -18.17
CA ALA A 305 -21.73 -5.61 -18.55
C ALA A 305 -23.20 -5.97 -18.81
N ASP A 306 -23.47 -7.22 -19.20
CA ASP A 306 -24.83 -7.72 -19.50
C ASP A 306 -25.72 -7.84 -18.26
N ASP A 307 -25.13 -7.96 -17.06
CA ASP A 307 -25.86 -8.12 -15.79
C ASP A 307 -26.11 -6.76 -15.08
N ALA A 308 -25.79 -5.66 -15.77
CA ALA A 308 -26.13 -4.30 -15.34
C ALA A 308 -27.68 -4.13 -15.33
N PRO A 309 -28.27 -3.43 -14.35
CA PRO A 309 -27.66 -2.64 -13.28
C PRO A 309 -27.46 -3.38 -11.93
N ARG A 310 -27.84 -4.65 -11.84
CA ARG A 310 -27.95 -5.35 -10.55
C ARG A 310 -26.69 -6.12 -10.16
N TRP A 311 -25.92 -6.62 -11.14
CA TRP A 311 -24.76 -7.51 -10.94
C TRP A 311 -24.97 -8.50 -9.79
N LYS A 312 -26.09 -9.22 -9.81
CA LYS A 312 -26.53 -10.04 -8.67
C LYS A 312 -25.46 -11.03 -8.27
N ARG A 313 -24.77 -11.62 -9.26
CA ARG A 313 -23.68 -12.58 -9.05
C ARG A 313 -22.51 -11.95 -8.31
N GLY A 314 -22.08 -10.76 -8.72
CA GLY A 314 -21.00 -10.02 -8.06
C GLY A 314 -21.35 -9.59 -6.64
N MET A 315 -22.55 -9.06 -6.41
CA MET A 315 -22.98 -8.62 -5.08
C MET A 315 -23.10 -9.79 -4.09
N ILE A 316 -23.65 -10.94 -4.52
CA ILE A 316 -23.69 -12.16 -3.69
C ILE A 316 -22.26 -12.62 -3.36
N SER A 317 -21.34 -12.54 -4.32
CA SER A 317 -19.96 -12.97 -4.12
C SER A 317 -19.24 -12.10 -3.10
N ILE A 318 -19.43 -10.78 -3.13
CA ILE A 318 -18.90 -9.87 -2.10
C ILE A 318 -19.46 -10.23 -0.72
N ILE A 319 -20.77 -10.51 -0.61
CA ILE A 319 -21.40 -10.92 0.65
C ILE A 319 -20.80 -12.23 1.19
N VAL A 320 -20.46 -13.18 0.32
CA VAL A 320 -19.79 -14.45 0.71
C VAL A 320 -18.33 -14.24 1.09
N LEU A 321 -17.63 -13.29 0.45
CA LEU A 321 -16.25 -12.95 0.77
C LEU A 321 -16.12 -12.23 2.12
N CYS A 322 -17.14 -11.49 2.55
CA CYS A 322 -17.18 -10.81 3.86
C CYS A 322 -16.85 -11.74 5.05
N PRO A 323 -17.58 -12.85 5.30
CA PRO A 323 -17.25 -13.77 6.39
C PRO A 323 -15.89 -14.46 6.18
N ILE A 324 -15.49 -14.75 4.94
CA ILE A 324 -14.17 -15.33 4.64
C ILE A 324 -13.06 -14.37 5.09
N MET A 325 -13.21 -13.07 4.80
CA MET A 325 -12.26 -12.04 5.23
C MET A 325 -12.15 -11.96 6.76
N VAL A 326 -13.28 -12.06 7.47
CA VAL A 326 -13.29 -12.11 8.94
C VAL A 326 -12.55 -13.35 9.44
N CYS A 327 -12.85 -14.53 8.91
CA CYS A 327 -12.19 -15.78 9.29
C CYS A 327 -10.68 -15.73 9.03
N LEU A 328 -10.24 -15.23 7.87
CA LEU A 328 -8.82 -15.08 7.54
C LEU A 328 -8.12 -14.08 8.46
N THR A 329 -8.77 -12.94 8.75
CA THR A 329 -8.23 -11.91 9.64
C THR A 329 -8.09 -12.44 11.07
N LEU A 330 -9.07 -13.19 11.58
CA LEU A 330 -9.00 -13.82 12.89
C LEU A 330 -7.94 -14.93 12.94
N CYS A 331 -7.83 -15.74 11.88
CA CYS A 331 -6.80 -16.77 11.75
C CYS A 331 -5.39 -16.15 11.76
N ALA A 332 -5.17 -15.10 10.96
CA ALA A 332 -3.93 -14.35 10.95
C ALA A 332 -3.60 -13.77 12.33
N ARG A 333 -4.60 -13.23 13.04
CA ARG A 333 -4.41 -12.70 14.39
C ARG A 333 -4.06 -13.80 15.41
N TYR A 334 -4.73 -14.95 15.32
CA TYR A 334 -4.44 -16.10 16.18
C TYR A 334 -3.02 -16.63 15.96
N LEU A 335 -2.60 -16.79 14.70
CA LEU A 335 -1.26 -17.24 14.36
C LEU A 335 -0.19 -16.21 14.75
N GLN A 336 -0.49 -14.91 14.62
CA GLN A 336 0.39 -13.85 15.10
C GLN A 336 0.59 -13.92 16.62
N LEU A 337 -0.49 -14.08 17.40
CA LEU A 337 -0.42 -14.20 18.85
C LEU A 337 0.35 -15.48 19.24
N ARG A 338 0.12 -16.60 18.56
CA ARG A 338 0.89 -17.83 18.76
C ARG A 338 2.38 -17.61 18.52
N ASP A 339 2.78 -16.94 17.45
CA ASP A 339 4.19 -16.66 17.16
C ASP A 339 4.80 -15.72 18.23
N GLN A 340 4.05 -14.75 18.74
CA GLN A 340 4.51 -13.86 19.83
C GLN A 340 4.76 -14.63 21.14
N HIS A 341 3.82 -15.50 21.52
CA HIS A 341 3.92 -16.33 22.72
C HIS A 341 5.02 -17.41 22.65
N LEU A 342 5.49 -17.76 21.44
CA LEU A 342 6.60 -18.72 21.26
C LEU A 342 7.96 -18.05 21.33
N VAL A 343 8.04 -16.73 21.14
CA VAL A 343 9.30 -15.95 21.17
C VAL A 343 9.57 -15.38 22.56
N GLU A 344 8.54 -14.95 23.31
CA GLU A 344 8.67 -14.47 24.70
C GLU A 344 9.33 -15.47 25.68
N PRO A 345 9.07 -16.79 25.69
CA PRO A 345 9.71 -17.71 26.63
C PRO A 345 11.20 -17.97 26.34
N ALA A 346 11.76 -17.46 25.24
CA ALA A 346 13.17 -17.61 24.92
C ALA A 346 14.03 -16.40 25.37
N SER A 347 13.45 -15.22 25.58
CA SER A 347 14.20 -14.05 26.09
C SER A 347 14.38 -14.09 27.60
N ASP A 348 13.41 -14.62 28.34
CA ASP A 348 13.46 -14.65 29.81
C ASP A 348 14.49 -15.66 30.35
N VAL A 349 14.92 -16.63 29.54
CA VAL A 349 15.93 -17.63 29.95
C VAL A 349 17.37 -17.10 29.81
N PHE A 350 17.61 -16.11 28.94
CA PHE A 350 18.95 -15.51 28.79
C PHE A 350 19.21 -14.35 29.77
N GLU A 351 18.17 -13.67 30.27
CA GLU A 351 18.34 -12.63 31.30
C GLU A 351 18.65 -13.22 32.69
N ASP A 352 18.23 -14.45 32.99
CA ASP A 352 18.45 -15.10 34.29
C ASP A 352 19.86 -15.74 34.47
N GLU A 353 20.63 -15.96 33.40
CA GLU A 353 22.00 -16.50 33.50
C GLU A 353 23.08 -15.42 33.69
N ASP A 354 22.87 -14.18 33.27
CA ASP A 354 23.86 -13.10 33.39
C ASP A 354 23.86 -12.39 34.77
N ASP A 355 22.87 -12.62 35.63
CA ASP A 355 22.75 -11.95 36.95
C ASP A 355 23.23 -12.78 38.16
N LYS A 356 23.89 -13.93 37.94
CA LYS A 356 24.46 -14.76 39.03
C LYS A 356 25.97 -14.88 38.94
N GLY A 357 26.70 -13.80 39.21
CA GLY A 357 28.16 -13.90 39.18
C GLY A 357 29.02 -12.75 39.66
N THR A 358 28.69 -11.98 40.71
CA THR A 358 29.74 -11.30 41.51
C THR A 358 29.24 -10.82 42.89
N PRO A 359 29.79 -11.29 44.03
CA PRO A 359 29.43 -10.75 45.34
C PRO A 359 30.16 -9.43 45.62
N ARG A 360 29.39 -8.38 45.91
CA ARG A 360 29.89 -7.12 46.49
C ARG A 360 30.42 -7.35 47.91
N SER A 361 31.72 -7.11 48.11
CA SER A 361 32.32 -6.94 49.44
C SER A 361 32.20 -5.48 49.88
N GLN A 362 31.64 -5.26 51.08
CA GLN A 362 31.65 -3.99 51.81
C GLN A 362 32.91 -3.88 52.69
N ALA A 363 33.47 -2.65 52.76
CA ALA A 363 34.19 -1.99 53.87
C ALA A 363 35.27 -1.08 53.25
N GLY A 364 35.50 0.18 53.60
CA GLY A 364 35.04 1.04 54.69
C GLY A 364 36.16 2.06 54.97
N GLY A 365 35.86 3.37 54.88
CA GLY A 365 36.43 4.41 55.76
C GLY A 365 37.79 5.09 55.46
N VAL A 366 37.72 6.44 55.38
CA VAL A 366 38.68 7.46 55.90
C VAL A 366 39.94 7.67 55.00
N GLU A 367 40.32 8.85 54.48
CA GLU A 367 40.69 10.10 55.15
C GLU A 367 41.00 11.24 54.13
N ARG A 368 41.17 12.48 54.62
CA ARG A 368 41.22 13.77 53.90
C ARG A 368 42.58 14.16 53.31
N ALA A 369 42.49 15.01 52.27
CA ALA A 369 43.32 16.17 51.93
C ALA A 369 44.84 16.02 51.67
N ASN A 370 45.29 16.45 50.48
CA ASN A 370 46.29 17.54 50.41
C ASN A 370 46.34 18.27 49.05
N SER A 371 46.68 19.55 49.18
CA SER A 371 46.98 20.63 48.23
C SER A 371 48.09 20.33 47.21
N GLY A 372 48.05 21.02 46.06
CA GLY A 372 49.24 21.20 45.20
C GLY A 372 48.98 21.95 43.88
N LYS A 373 48.99 23.29 43.92
CA LYS A 373 49.16 24.16 42.74
C LYS A 373 50.55 24.00 42.13
N GLY A 374 50.67 24.14 40.81
CA GLY A 374 51.95 24.34 40.12
C GLY A 374 51.73 24.57 38.62
N SER A 375 51.81 25.83 38.21
CA SER A 375 51.76 26.37 36.85
C SER A 375 53.17 26.48 36.23
N VAL A 376 53.23 26.77 34.92
CA VAL A 376 54.39 27.36 34.16
C VAL A 376 55.39 26.29 33.65
N GLU A 377 55.93 26.23 32.41
CA GLU A 377 56.07 27.11 31.24
C GLU A 377 56.44 26.28 29.97
N GLU A 378 56.16 26.86 28.80
CA GLU A 378 56.94 26.95 27.54
C GLU A 378 57.84 25.83 27.00
N GLY A 379 57.75 25.66 25.67
CA GLY A 379 58.74 24.96 24.84
C GLY A 379 58.33 24.87 23.37
N GLU A 380 58.62 25.93 22.61
CA GLU A 380 58.59 25.98 21.14
C GLU A 380 59.37 24.84 20.47
N GLY A 381 59.00 24.46 19.23
CA GLY A 381 59.90 23.63 18.42
C GLY A 381 59.32 22.95 17.17
N ALA A 382 58.99 23.76 16.16
CA ALA A 382 59.35 23.57 14.75
C ALA A 382 59.19 22.19 14.01
N VAL A 383 58.42 22.25 12.91
CA VAL A 383 58.85 21.91 11.53
C VAL A 383 59.14 20.42 11.18
N LYS A 384 58.31 19.79 10.34
CA LYS A 384 58.60 19.51 8.90
C LYS A 384 57.56 18.61 8.20
N GLU A 385 57.37 18.92 6.93
CA GLU A 385 56.61 18.23 5.87
C GLU A 385 57.20 16.87 5.42
N ALA A 386 56.43 16.24 4.52
CA ALA A 386 56.71 15.13 3.58
C ALA A 386 56.40 13.73 4.15
N VAL A 387 55.57 12.90 3.51
CA VAL A 387 55.29 12.67 2.08
C VAL A 387 53.82 12.36 1.85
#